data_AF-A0A7S2LRH8-F1
#
_entry.id   AF-A0A7S2LRH8-F1
#
_cell.length_a   1.000
_cell.length_b   1.000
_cell.length_c   1.000
_cell.angle_alpha   90.00
_cell.angle_beta   90.00
_cell.angle_gamma   90.00
#
_symmetry.space_group_name_H-M   'P 1'
#
loop_
_entity.id
_entity.type
_entity.pdbx_description
1 polymer ?
#
loop_
_entity_poly.entity_id
_entity_poly.type
_entity_poly.pdbx_seq_one_letter_code
_entity_poly.pdbx_strand_id
1 'polypeptide(L)'
;ELMIKNIRFRTYDLGGHETARRIWKDYFATVDGIIFLVDAADRTRFTEAKEELSRLLEDQALANVPFVVLGNKIDIPTAASEDELRTTLGLFSHMTYGREVKRSGTDSGVRPVELFMVSVVKRMGYAEGFQWLAQFLK
;
A
#
# COMPACT_ATOMS: atom_id res chain seq x y z
N GLU A 1 -13.66 -7.43 -11.56
CA GLU A 1 -13.66 -7.92 -10.16
C GLU A 1 -12.51 -8.91 -9.99
N LEU A 2 -11.87 -8.92 -8.83
CA LEU A 2 -10.73 -9.79 -8.53
C LEU A 2 -11.10 -10.67 -7.32
N MET A 3 -10.93 -12.00 -7.41
CA MET A 3 -11.14 -12.90 -6.28
C MET A 3 -9.81 -13.43 -5.75
N ILE A 4 -9.54 -13.22 -4.46
CA ILE A 4 -8.36 -13.75 -3.76
C ILE A 4 -8.83 -14.28 -2.40
N LYS A 5 -8.51 -15.54 -2.08
CA LYS A 5 -8.93 -16.21 -0.82
C LYS A 5 -10.42 -16.05 -0.50
N ASN A 6 -11.30 -16.21 -1.50
CA ASN A 6 -12.76 -16.00 -1.45
C ASN A 6 -13.25 -14.56 -1.19
N ILE A 7 -12.35 -13.58 -1.02
CA ILE A 7 -12.71 -12.16 -0.93
C ILE A 7 -12.86 -11.60 -2.35
N ARG A 8 -13.98 -10.92 -2.61
CA ARG A 8 -14.26 -10.23 -3.88
C ARG A 8 -13.84 -8.77 -3.78
N PHE A 9 -12.70 -8.44 -4.37
CA PHE A 9 -12.19 -7.08 -4.42
C PHE A 9 -12.96 -6.25 -5.46
N ARG A 10 -13.63 -5.21 -4.97
CA ARG A 10 -14.08 -4.05 -5.75
C ARG A 10 -13.04 -2.95 -5.59
N THR A 11 -12.39 -2.60 -6.70
CA THR A 11 -11.28 -1.64 -6.73
C THR A 11 -11.69 -0.38 -7.46
N TYR A 12 -11.52 0.78 -6.83
CA TYR A 12 -11.59 2.08 -7.49
C TYR A 12 -10.18 2.47 -7.91
N ASP A 13 -9.94 2.61 -9.22
CA ASP A 13 -8.69 3.19 -9.72
C ASP A 13 -8.82 4.71 -9.67
N LEU A 14 -8.01 5.34 -8.82
CA LEU A 14 -8.07 6.77 -8.55
C LEU A 14 -6.84 7.44 -9.15
N GLY A 15 -7.06 8.36 -10.08
CA GLY A 15 -6.00 9.06 -10.80
C GLY A 15 -5.00 9.71 -9.85
N GLY A 16 -3.71 9.45 -10.08
CA GLY A 16 -2.63 9.96 -9.24
C GLY A 16 -2.27 11.44 -9.45
N HIS A 17 -2.91 12.17 -10.36
CA HIS A 17 -2.64 13.61 -10.59
C HIS A 17 -3.33 14.48 -9.53
N GLU A 18 -2.75 15.62 -9.17
CA GLU A 18 -3.23 16.52 -8.10
C GLU A 18 -4.75 16.81 -8.15
N THR A 19 -5.29 17.11 -9.33
CA THR A 19 -6.73 17.35 -9.53
C THR A 19 -7.59 16.12 -9.19
N ALA A 20 -7.11 14.92 -9.49
CA ALA A 20 -7.79 13.66 -9.20
C ALA A 20 -7.59 13.20 -7.74
N ARG A 21 -6.55 13.67 -7.03
CA ARG A 21 -6.41 13.46 -5.57
C ARG A 21 -7.56 14.09 -4.77
N ARG A 22 -8.19 15.14 -5.31
CA ARG A 22 -9.30 15.84 -4.64
C ARG A 22 -10.52 14.96 -4.39
N ILE A 23 -10.82 14.02 -5.29
CA ILE A 23 -11.96 13.09 -5.16
C ILE A 23 -11.64 11.86 -4.30
N TRP A 24 -10.39 11.66 -3.85
CA TRP A 24 -10.04 10.49 -3.03
C TRP A 24 -10.88 10.42 -1.75
N LYS A 25 -11.14 11.58 -1.13
CA LYS A 25 -11.92 11.70 0.12
C LYS A 25 -13.36 11.19 -0.01
N ASP A 26 -13.95 11.28 -1.20
CA ASP A 26 -15.31 10.83 -1.47
C ASP A 26 -15.46 9.30 -1.33
N TYR A 27 -14.35 8.55 -1.42
CA TYR A 27 -14.32 7.09 -1.29
C TYR A 27 -13.93 6.59 0.10
N PHE A 28 -13.33 7.42 0.96
CA PHE A 28 -12.74 6.98 2.25
C PHE A 28 -13.74 6.27 3.17
N ALA A 29 -15.00 6.70 3.18
CA ALA A 29 -16.06 6.08 3.99
C ALA A 29 -16.53 4.69 3.48
N THR A 30 -15.99 4.21 2.34
CA THR A 30 -16.47 3.01 1.63
C THR A 30 -15.38 1.97 1.35
N VAL A 31 -14.14 2.20 1.83
CA VAL A 31 -13.00 1.32 1.55
C VAL A 31 -12.60 0.51 2.79
N ASP A 32 -12.61 -0.81 2.66
CA ASP A 32 -12.15 -1.73 3.71
C ASP A 32 -10.61 -1.87 3.77
N GLY A 33 -9.90 -1.38 2.75
CA GLY A 33 -8.45 -1.44 2.63
C GLY A 33 -7.93 -0.60 1.45
N ILE A 34 -6.69 -0.12 1.55
CA ILE A 34 -6.04 0.72 0.52
C ILE A 34 -4.81 0.01 -0.05
N ILE A 35 -4.65 0.11 -1.38
CA ILE A 35 -3.44 -0.32 -2.09
C ILE A 35 -2.82 0.90 -2.76
N PHE A 36 -1.67 1.34 -2.27
CA PHE A 36 -0.96 2.54 -2.73
C PHE A 36 0.22 2.14 -3.63
N LEU A 37 0.12 2.42 -4.93
CA LEU A 37 1.14 2.05 -5.91
C LEU A 37 2.19 3.15 -6.05
N VAL A 38 3.47 2.78 -5.93
CA VAL A 38 4.62 3.66 -6.17
C VAL A 38 5.43 3.11 -7.34
N ASP A 39 5.86 3.99 -8.23
CA ASP A 39 6.69 3.65 -9.38
C ASP A 39 8.15 3.56 -8.97
N ALA A 40 8.64 2.37 -8.59
CA ALA A 40 9.98 2.21 -8.03
C ALA A 40 11.11 2.58 -9.00
N ALA A 41 10.85 2.70 -10.30
CA ALA A 41 11.82 3.19 -11.29
C ALA A 41 11.94 4.72 -11.33
N ASP A 42 10.98 5.46 -10.76
CA ASP A 42 10.90 6.92 -10.82
C ASP A 42 11.17 7.57 -9.46
N ARG A 43 12.45 7.61 -9.10
CA ARG A 43 12.95 8.25 -7.87
C ARG A 43 12.56 9.72 -7.75
N THR A 44 12.32 10.43 -8.86
CA THR A 44 12.02 11.87 -8.84
C THR A 44 10.69 12.17 -8.15
N ARG A 45 9.76 11.21 -8.16
CA ARG A 45 8.44 11.33 -7.50
C ARG A 45 8.34 10.62 -6.15
N PHE A 46 9.45 10.12 -5.58
CA PHE A 46 9.38 9.48 -4.25
C PHE A 46 9.00 10.46 -3.13
N THR A 47 9.45 11.72 -3.20
CA THR A 47 9.06 12.76 -2.24
C THR A 47 7.56 13.04 -2.32
N GLU A 48 7.02 13.17 -3.54
CA GLU A 48 5.57 13.33 -3.76
C GLU A 48 4.77 12.13 -3.24
N ALA A 49 5.22 10.90 -3.56
CA ALA A 49 4.59 9.67 -3.09
C ALA A 49 4.62 9.56 -1.55
N LYS A 50 5.71 9.99 -0.90
CA LYS A 50 5.81 10.09 0.55
C LYS A 50 4.79 11.06 1.12
N GLU A 51 4.73 12.28 0.59
CA GLU A 51 3.81 13.31 1.09
C GLU A 51 2.34 12.87 1.02
N GLU A 52 1.91 12.29 -0.11
CA GLU A 52 0.54 11.80 -0.24
C GLU A 52 0.28 10.57 0.65
N LEU A 53 1.25 9.67 0.80
CA LEU A 53 1.12 8.54 1.73
C LEU A 53 1.01 9.01 3.18
N SER A 54 1.83 9.97 3.63
CA SER A 54 1.73 10.58 4.96
C SER A 54 0.36 11.21 5.18
N ARG A 55 -0.17 11.99 4.21
CA ARG A 55 -1.52 12.58 4.31
C ARG A 55 -2.61 11.52 4.46
N LEU A 56 -2.52 10.40 3.73
CA LEU A 56 -3.47 9.27 3.86
C LEU A 56 -3.32 8.52 5.20
N LEU A 57 -2.11 8.43 5.74
CA LEU A 57 -1.85 7.83 7.04
C LEU A 57 -2.32 8.73 8.21
N GLU A 58 -2.28 10.05 8.05
CA GLU A 58 -2.74 11.03 9.04
C GLU A 58 -4.27 11.28 9.00
N ASP A 59 -4.97 10.97 7.90
CA ASP A 59 -6.42 11.21 7.79
C ASP A 59 -7.22 10.29 8.74
N GLN A 60 -8.04 10.90 9.60
CA GLN A 60 -8.83 10.21 10.62
C GLN A 60 -9.90 9.29 10.03
N ALA A 61 -10.41 9.58 8.83
CA ALA A 61 -11.36 8.69 8.15
C ALA A 61 -10.73 7.33 7.82
N LEU A 62 -9.40 7.29 7.69
CA LEU A 62 -8.62 6.09 7.35
C LEU A 62 -7.95 5.46 8.58
N ALA A 63 -8.24 5.94 9.80
CA ALA A 63 -7.59 5.56 11.06
C ALA A 63 -7.34 4.06 11.23
N ASN A 64 -8.35 3.24 10.90
CA ASN A 64 -8.36 1.79 11.07
C ASN A 64 -8.25 1.01 9.75
N VAL A 65 -8.08 1.71 8.62
CA VAL A 65 -8.02 1.09 7.27
C VAL A 65 -6.61 0.50 7.07
N PRO A 66 -6.45 -0.78 6.70
CA PRO A 66 -5.16 -1.38 6.37
C PRO A 66 -4.62 -0.88 5.02
N PHE A 67 -3.29 -0.69 4.94
CA PHE A 67 -2.59 -0.21 3.75
C PHE A 67 -1.57 -1.23 3.24
N VAL A 68 -1.62 -1.52 1.95
CA VAL A 68 -0.54 -2.18 1.21
C VAL A 68 0.12 -1.14 0.32
N VAL A 69 1.42 -0.94 0.49
CA VAL A 69 2.22 -0.15 -0.44
C VAL A 69 2.87 -1.10 -1.44
N LEU A 70 2.73 -0.82 -2.73
CA LEU A 70 3.31 -1.61 -3.82
C LEU A 70 4.40 -0.84 -4.55
N GLY A 71 5.66 -1.19 -4.31
CA GLY A 71 6.80 -0.70 -5.10
C GLY A 71 6.85 -1.42 -6.46
N ASN A 72 6.19 -0.85 -7.46
CA ASN A 72 5.99 -1.45 -8.78
C ASN A 72 7.16 -1.18 -9.75
N LYS A 73 7.24 -1.97 -10.82
CA LYS A 73 8.24 -1.92 -11.91
C LYS A 73 9.65 -2.38 -11.53
N ILE A 74 9.77 -3.34 -10.60
CA ILE A 74 11.07 -3.96 -10.26
C ILE A 74 11.76 -4.70 -11.41
N ASP A 75 11.06 -4.92 -12.52
CA ASP A 75 11.61 -5.45 -13.77
C ASP A 75 12.45 -4.43 -14.56
N ILE A 76 12.39 -3.14 -14.21
CA ILE A 76 13.24 -2.10 -14.78
C ILE A 76 14.59 -2.09 -14.03
N PRO A 77 15.75 -2.16 -14.73
CA PRO A 77 17.07 -2.22 -14.06
C PRO A 77 17.39 -1.03 -13.15
N THR A 78 16.75 0.12 -13.40
CA THR A 78 16.88 1.33 -12.57
C THR A 78 15.84 1.40 -11.44
N ALA A 79 15.14 0.31 -11.10
CA ALA A 79 14.24 0.29 -9.95
C ALA A 79 14.98 0.56 -8.62
N ALA A 80 14.29 1.12 -7.64
CA ALA A 80 14.74 1.21 -6.27
C ALA A 80 14.71 -0.14 -5.56
N SER A 81 15.64 -0.32 -4.63
CA SER A 81 15.59 -1.47 -3.71
C SER A 81 14.45 -1.29 -2.71
N GLU A 82 14.08 -2.37 -2.02
CA GLU A 82 13.08 -2.29 -0.94
C GLU A 82 13.54 -1.34 0.16
N ASP A 83 14.80 -1.42 0.59
CA ASP A 83 15.36 -0.59 1.67
C ASP A 83 15.42 0.90 1.31
N GLU A 84 15.76 1.22 0.06
CA GLU A 84 15.72 2.58 -0.47
C GLU A 84 14.29 3.13 -0.41
N LEU A 85 13.32 2.38 -0.95
CA LEU A 85 11.93 2.81 -1.00
C LEU A 85 11.30 2.92 0.40
N ARG A 86 11.61 1.99 1.32
CA ARG A 86 11.23 2.08 2.75
C ARG A 86 11.76 3.36 3.38
N THR A 87 13.04 3.66 3.18
CA THR A 87 13.70 4.84 3.75
C THR A 87 13.08 6.13 3.21
N THR A 88 12.85 6.23 1.90
CA THR A 88 12.28 7.45 1.32
C THR A 88 10.82 7.67 1.72
N LEU A 89 9.99 6.61 1.73
CA LEU A 89 8.58 6.69 2.12
C LEU A 89 8.36 6.76 3.64
N GLY A 90 9.40 6.57 4.46
CA GLY A 90 9.28 6.53 5.93
C GLY A 90 8.71 5.22 6.48
N LEU A 91 8.68 4.15 5.68
CA LEU A 91 8.13 2.83 6.01
C LEU A 91 9.22 1.91 6.63
N PHE A 92 9.88 2.42 7.67
CA PHE A 92 10.90 1.67 8.40
C PHE A 92 10.31 0.39 9.00
N SER A 93 11.05 -0.72 8.94
CA SER A 93 10.54 -2.06 9.28
C SER A 93 10.12 -2.26 10.75
N HIS A 94 10.44 -1.31 11.63
CA HIS A 94 9.98 -1.28 13.02
C HIS A 94 8.71 -0.43 13.23
N MET A 95 8.26 0.28 12.20
CA MET A 95 7.05 1.10 12.16
C MET A 95 5.95 0.46 11.30
N THR A 96 6.30 -0.47 10.40
CA THR A 96 5.34 -1.30 9.66
C THR A 96 4.87 -2.49 10.50
N TYR A 97 3.74 -3.08 10.13
CA TYR A 97 3.13 -4.19 10.87
C TYR A 97 3.90 -5.51 10.73
N GLY A 98 4.67 -5.67 9.66
CA GLY A 98 5.37 -6.89 9.31
C GLY A 98 4.61 -7.74 8.29
N ARG A 99 5.37 -8.40 7.39
CA ARG A 99 4.83 -9.37 6.42
C ARG A 99 4.29 -10.64 7.10
N GLU A 100 4.85 -11.02 8.25
CA GLU A 100 4.39 -12.14 9.05
C GLU A 100 3.41 -11.68 10.13
N VAL A 101 2.13 -12.05 9.99
CA VAL A 101 1.12 -11.82 11.03
C VAL A 101 1.42 -12.73 12.23
N LYS A 102 2.01 -12.16 13.29
CA LYS A 102 2.28 -12.87 14.54
C LYS A 102 0.95 -13.29 15.17
N ARG A 103 0.68 -14.61 15.18
CA ARG A 103 -0.53 -15.24 15.75
C ARG A 103 -0.77 -15.00 17.25
N SER A 104 0.07 -14.20 17.91
CA SER A 104 0.03 -13.95 19.36
C SER A 104 -0.84 -12.73 19.69
N GLY A 105 -2.16 -12.88 19.55
CA GLY A 105 -3.21 -12.40 20.48
C GLY A 105 -3.26 -10.95 21.01
N THR A 106 -2.36 -10.04 20.63
CA THR A 106 -2.36 -8.66 21.08
C THR A 106 -2.65 -7.72 19.93
N ASP A 107 -3.79 -7.07 20.00
CA ASP A 107 -4.11 -5.84 19.28
C ASP A 107 -2.97 -4.84 19.56
N SER A 108 -2.07 -4.64 18.60
CA SER A 108 -0.87 -3.84 18.79
C SER A 108 -1.15 -2.34 18.83
N GLY A 109 -2.39 -1.92 18.52
CA GLY A 109 -2.76 -0.52 18.29
C GLY A 109 -2.13 0.08 17.04
N VAL A 110 -1.34 -0.69 16.28
CA VAL A 110 -0.65 -0.24 15.07
C VAL A 110 -1.51 -0.59 13.85
N ARG A 111 -1.98 0.44 13.12
CA ARG A 111 -2.66 0.28 11.83
C ARG A 111 -1.85 -0.67 10.93
N PRO A 112 -2.44 -1.71 10.31
CA PRO A 112 -1.70 -2.57 9.41
C PRO A 112 -1.20 -1.79 8.19
N VAL A 113 0.12 -1.61 8.08
CA VAL A 113 0.80 -1.01 6.93
C VAL A 113 2.00 -1.88 6.57
N GLU A 114 2.17 -2.24 5.30
CA GLU A 114 3.36 -2.97 4.83
C GLU A 114 3.68 -2.73 3.35
N LEU A 115 4.97 -2.82 2.99
CA LEU A 115 5.50 -2.65 1.63
C LEU A 115 5.74 -4.00 0.96
N PHE A 116 5.36 -4.12 -0.31
CA PHE A 116 5.68 -5.25 -1.19
C PHE A 116 6.29 -4.74 -2.51
N MET A 117 7.40 -5.34 -2.92
CA MET A 117 8.08 -5.02 -4.17
C MET A 117 7.51 -5.91 -5.30
N VAL A 118 7.04 -5.31 -6.39
CA VAL A 118 6.22 -5.99 -7.40
C VAL A 118 6.59 -5.64 -8.84
N SER A 119 6.28 -6.55 -9.74
CA SER A 119 6.20 -6.24 -11.18
C SER A 119 4.83 -6.69 -11.68
N VAL A 120 3.95 -5.71 -11.91
CA VAL A 120 2.63 -5.98 -12.50
C VAL A 120 2.77 -6.58 -13.91
N VAL A 121 3.74 -6.10 -14.71
CA VAL A 121 3.97 -6.59 -16.07
C VAL A 121 4.55 -8.00 -16.13
N LYS A 122 5.37 -8.41 -15.15
CA LYS A 122 5.87 -9.80 -15.02
C LYS A 122 4.94 -10.71 -14.21
N ARG A 123 3.85 -10.18 -13.65
CA ARG A 123 2.88 -10.89 -12.78
C ARG A 123 3.49 -11.42 -11.47
N MET A 124 4.33 -10.60 -10.83
CA MET A 124 5.11 -10.98 -9.63
C MET A 124 4.85 -10.05 -8.43
N GLY A 125 4.82 -10.61 -7.21
CA GLY A 125 4.89 -9.89 -5.92
C GLY A 125 3.58 -9.26 -5.42
N TYR A 126 2.64 -8.92 -6.30
CA TYR A 126 1.38 -8.30 -5.86
C TYR A 126 0.42 -9.31 -5.22
N ALA A 127 0.48 -10.59 -5.60
CA ALA A 127 -0.42 -11.60 -5.05
C ALA A 127 -0.22 -11.74 -3.53
N GLU A 128 1.04 -11.66 -3.09
CA GLU A 128 1.48 -11.66 -1.71
C GLU A 128 0.92 -10.46 -0.94
N GLY A 129 1.00 -9.25 -1.52
CA GLY A 129 0.42 -8.04 -0.93
C GLY A 129 -1.10 -8.12 -0.76
N PHE A 130 -1.85 -8.55 -1.79
CA PHE A 130 -3.29 -8.77 -1.67
C PHE A 130 -3.64 -9.89 -0.66
N GLN A 131 -2.86 -10.97 -0.62
CA GLN A 131 -3.03 -12.06 0.33
C GLN A 131 -2.69 -11.69 1.78
N TRP A 132 -1.84 -10.68 1.97
CA TRP A 132 -1.55 -10.04 3.25
C TRP A 132 -2.73 -9.15 3.66
N LEU A 133 -3.18 -8.25 2.77
CA LEU A 133 -4.34 -7.37 3.01
C LEU A 133 -5.60 -8.15 3.39
N ALA A 134 -5.87 -9.26 2.69
CA ALA A 134 -7.01 -10.15 2.91
C ALA A 134 -7.10 -10.75 4.33
N GLN A 135 -6.05 -10.65 5.16
CA GLN A 135 -6.10 -11.10 6.57
C GLN A 135 -6.76 -10.08 7.51
N PHE A 136 -6.92 -8.82 7.07
CA PHE A 136 -7.50 -7.73 7.85
C PHE A 136 -8.92 -7.35 7.38
N LEU A 137 -9.35 -7.87 6.23
CA LEU A 137 -10.69 -7.67 5.67
C LEU A 137 -11.67 -8.71 6.26
N LYS A 138 -12.94 -8.34 6.41
CA LYS A 138 -14.01 -9.17 6.97
C LYS A 138 -14.93 -9.77 5.91
#